data_AF-A0A7X7GLB4-F1
#
_entry.id   AF-A0A7X7GLB4-F1
#
_cell.length_a   1.000
_cell.length_b   1.000
_cell.length_c   1.000
_cell.angle_alpha   90.00
_cell.angle_beta   90.00
_cell.angle_gamma   90.00
#
_symmetry.space_group_name_H-M   'P 1'
#
loop_
_entity.id
_entity.type
_entity.pdbx_description
1 polymer ?
#
loop_
_entity_poly.entity_id
_entity_poly.type
_entity_poly.pdbx_seq_one_letter_code
_entity_poly.pdbx_strand_id
1 'polypeptide(L)'
;ANIINTRLIGRFEVRTLLLFGVTLMLSAGTLLLITTALFGAHRWLLLPLLFAVVFSLGFTMGNSTALGQGQVPSAAGTGSAIMGASQFGLAAIVSPLVGLGGEDTAVPMAIAIVASAGLAMTALLTLTREPRT
;
A
#
# COMPACT_ATOMS: atom_id res chain seq x y z
N ALA A 1 8.19 7.42 7.87
CA ALA A 1 7.58 6.08 8.07
C ALA A 1 8.60 5.01 8.41
N ASN A 2 9.61 4.72 7.56
CA ASN A 2 10.53 3.59 7.78
C ASN A 2 11.28 3.59 9.14
N ILE A 3 11.81 4.73 9.60
CA ILE A 3 12.47 4.84 10.92
C ILE A 3 11.50 4.57 12.08
N ILE A 4 10.23 4.97 11.93
CA ILE A 4 9.18 4.74 12.94
C ILE A 4 8.83 3.25 12.96
N ASN A 5 8.65 2.66 11.78
CA ASN A 5 8.37 1.23 11.61
C ASN A 5 9.48 0.37 12.24
N THR A 6 10.76 0.66 11.96
CA THR A 6 11.88 -0.10 12.54
C THR A 6 11.95 -0.02 14.06
N ARG A 7 11.56 1.11 14.67
CA ARG A 7 11.45 1.21 16.14
C ARG A 7 10.25 0.47 16.74
N LEU A 8 9.21 0.21 15.95
CA LEU A 8 7.99 -0.46 16.39
C LEU A 8 8.04 -1.99 16.22
N ILE A 9 8.88 -2.52 15.33
CA ILE A 9 9.03 -3.96 15.05
C ILE A 9 9.48 -4.78 16.28
N GLY A 10 10.02 -4.13 17.33
CA GLY A 10 10.33 -4.77 18.61
C GLY A 10 9.25 -4.63 19.71
N ARG A 11 8.16 -3.90 19.43
CA ARG A 11 7.08 -3.62 20.40
C ARG A 11 5.70 -4.07 19.93
N PHE A 12 5.49 -4.17 18.63
CA PHE A 12 4.21 -4.57 18.02
C PHE A 12 4.43 -5.66 16.99
N GLU A 13 3.43 -6.53 16.82
CA GLU A 13 3.45 -7.54 15.76
C GLU A 13 3.48 -6.89 14.37
N VAL A 14 4.31 -7.46 13.49
CA VAL A 14 4.46 -7.04 12.09
C VAL A 14 3.10 -6.99 11.35
N ARG A 15 2.19 -7.91 11.68
CA ARG A 15 0.82 -7.94 11.15
C ARG A 15 -0.01 -6.73 11.58
N THR A 16 0.13 -6.27 12.82
CA THR A 16 -0.58 -5.09 13.34
C THR A 16 -0.09 -3.81 12.65
N LEU A 17 1.23 -3.69 12.44
CA LEU A 17 1.81 -2.56 11.72
C LEU A 17 1.40 -2.55 10.24
N LEU A 18 1.28 -3.73 9.62
CA LEU A 18 0.76 -3.88 8.27
C LEU A 18 -0.73 -3.50 8.18
N LEU A 19 -1.57 -3.96 9.11
CA LEU A 19 -2.99 -3.60 9.19
C LEU A 19 -3.18 -2.09 9.33
N PHE A 20 -2.38 -1.44 10.20
CA PHE A 20 -2.39 0.00 10.35
C PHE A 20 -2.02 0.72 9.05
N GLY A 21 -0.95 0.28 8.39
CA GLY A 21 -0.53 0.83 7.09
C GLY A 21 -1.62 0.72 6.03
N VAL A 22 -2.22 -0.46 5.86
CA VAL A 22 -3.27 -0.69 4.85
C VAL A 22 -4.54 0.11 5.18
N THR A 23 -4.93 0.19 6.46
CA THR A 23 -6.10 0.98 6.89
C THR A 23 -5.87 2.48 6.63
N LEU A 24 -4.68 2.98 6.94
CA LEU A 24 -4.31 4.37 6.67
C LEU A 24 -4.30 4.65 5.17
N MET A 25 -3.76 3.73 4.36
CA MET A 25 -3.76 3.85 2.89
C MET A 25 -5.17 3.89 2.32
N LEU A 26 -6.05 3.00 2.78
CA LEU A 26 -7.43 2.91 2.31
C LEU A 26 -8.25 4.15 2.70
N SER A 27 -8.13 4.59 3.96
CA SER A 27 -8.84 5.78 4.44
C SER A 27 -8.36 7.06 3.74
N ALA A 28 -7.04 7.29 3.66
CA ALA A 28 -6.46 8.44 2.97
C ALA A 28 -6.77 8.41 1.46
N GLY A 29 -6.68 7.25 0.82
CA GLY A 29 -7.02 7.06 -0.60
C GLY A 29 -8.50 7.32 -0.89
N THR A 30 -9.39 6.86 -0.02
CA THR A 30 -10.85 7.10 -0.17
C THR A 30 -11.16 8.59 -0.01
N LEU A 31 -10.56 9.25 0.98
CA LEU A 31 -10.74 10.68 1.19
C LEU A 31 -10.14 11.50 0.02
N LEU A 32 -9.01 11.05 -0.53
CA LEU A 32 -8.42 11.62 -1.74
C LEU A 32 -9.36 11.48 -2.94
N LEU A 33 -9.96 10.30 -3.13
CA LEU A 33 -10.91 10.06 -4.22
C LEU A 33 -12.15 10.96 -4.09
N ILE A 34 -12.75 11.04 -2.91
CA ILE A 34 -13.92 11.88 -2.65
C ILE A 34 -13.60 13.36 -2.89
N THR A 35 -12.48 13.85 -2.34
CA THR A 35 -12.11 15.26 -2.45
C THR A 35 -11.80 15.66 -3.88
N THR A 36 -11.06 14.82 -4.62
CA THR A 36 -10.74 15.06 -6.03
C THR A 36 -11.96 14.96 -6.94
N ALA A 37 -12.91 14.07 -6.65
CA ALA A 37 -14.16 13.94 -7.41
C ALA A 37 -15.14 15.10 -7.16
N LEU A 38 -15.24 15.61 -5.93
CA LEU A 38 -16.21 16.65 -5.56
C LEU A 38 -15.70 18.08 -5.76
N PHE A 39 -14.42 18.33 -5.46
CA PHE A 39 -13.85 19.68 -5.41
C PHE A 39 -12.71 19.90 -6.42
N GLY A 40 -12.40 18.89 -7.25
CA GLY A 40 -11.26 18.91 -8.17
C GLY A 40 -9.92 18.87 -7.44
N ALA A 41 -8.84 19.22 -8.15
CA ALA A 41 -7.47 19.15 -7.65
C ALA A 41 -7.10 20.32 -6.71
N HIS A 42 -7.81 20.47 -5.59
CA HIS A 42 -7.50 21.52 -4.63
C HIS A 42 -6.23 21.20 -3.82
N ARG A 43 -5.14 21.92 -4.12
CA ARG A 43 -3.77 21.66 -3.62
C ARG A 43 -3.67 21.49 -2.10
N TRP A 44 -4.45 22.25 -1.34
CA TRP A 44 -4.43 22.24 0.14
C TRP A 44 -4.95 20.93 0.75
N LEU A 45 -5.86 20.23 0.06
CA LEU A 45 -6.38 18.92 0.48
C LEU A 45 -5.52 17.78 -0.09
N LEU A 46 -5.04 17.94 -1.31
CA LEU A 46 -4.24 16.93 -2.02
C LEU A 46 -2.92 16.61 -1.30
N LEU A 47 -2.15 17.63 -0.90
CA LEU A 47 -0.83 17.45 -0.28
C LEU A 47 -0.87 16.63 1.02
N PRO A 48 -1.70 16.94 2.03
CA PRO A 48 -1.73 16.14 3.26
C PRO A 48 -2.25 14.71 3.03
N LEU A 49 -3.18 14.51 2.09
CA LEU A 49 -3.71 13.18 1.76
C LEU A 49 -2.68 12.33 1.03
N LEU A 50 -1.98 12.90 0.05
CA LEU A 50 -0.87 12.22 -0.62
C LEU A 50 0.27 11.92 0.36
N PHE A 51 0.56 12.84 1.28
CA PHE A 51 1.52 12.59 2.34
C PHE A 51 1.09 11.38 3.19
N ALA A 52 -0.18 11.29 3.59
CA ALA A 52 -0.69 10.15 4.35
C ALA A 52 -0.60 8.83 3.58
N VAL A 53 -0.93 8.84 2.27
CA VAL A 53 -0.77 7.67 1.39
C VAL A 53 0.70 7.25 1.32
N VAL A 54 1.63 8.17 1.04
CA VAL A 54 3.06 7.85 0.94
C VAL A 54 3.63 7.42 2.29
N PHE A 55 3.17 8.03 3.38
CA PHE A 55 3.56 7.62 4.73
C PHE A 55 3.13 6.18 5.03
N SER A 56 1.93 5.78 4.61
CA SER A 56 1.41 4.43 4.79
C SER A 56 2.24 3.36 4.04
N LEU A 57 2.80 3.69 2.87
CA LEU A 57 3.67 2.78 2.10
C LEU A 57 4.88 2.29 2.91
N GLY A 58 5.45 3.14 3.77
CA GLY A 58 6.58 2.75 4.60
C GLY A 58 6.24 1.71 5.68
N PHE A 59 4.97 1.62 6.08
CA PHE A 59 4.48 0.53 6.93
C PHE A 59 4.09 -0.69 6.10
N THR A 60 3.44 -0.49 4.94
CA THR A 60 2.96 -1.60 4.12
C THR A 60 4.11 -2.36 3.47
N MET A 61 4.95 -1.71 2.67
CA MET A 61 5.97 -2.38 1.84
C MET A 61 6.97 -3.19 2.67
N GLY A 62 7.48 -2.61 3.77
CA GLY A 62 8.47 -3.28 4.61
C GLY A 62 7.90 -4.50 5.33
N ASN A 63 6.73 -4.34 5.96
CA ASN A 63 6.11 -5.41 6.76
C ASN A 63 5.53 -6.52 5.88
N SER A 64 4.92 -6.21 4.73
CA SER A 64 4.42 -7.22 3.80
C SER A 64 5.55 -8.05 3.19
N THR A 65 6.66 -7.39 2.82
CA THR A 65 7.82 -8.09 2.26
C THR A 65 8.50 -8.98 3.28
N ALA A 66 8.66 -8.49 4.53
CA ALA A 66 9.21 -9.28 5.63
C ALA A 66 8.35 -10.53 5.92
N LEU A 67 7.03 -10.38 6.01
CA LEU A 67 6.11 -11.50 6.21
C LEU A 67 6.15 -12.50 5.04
N GLY A 68 6.21 -12.02 3.80
CA GLY A 68 6.28 -12.87 2.61
C GLY A 68 7.59 -13.67 2.52
N GLN A 69 8.74 -13.01 2.72
CA GLN A 69 10.04 -13.69 2.73
C GLN A 69 10.17 -14.68 3.89
N GLY A 70 9.56 -14.37 5.04
CA GLY A 70 9.54 -15.24 6.21
C GLY A 70 8.90 -16.62 5.96
N GLN A 71 8.07 -16.76 4.92
CA GLN A 71 7.44 -18.04 4.57
C GLN A 71 8.35 -18.97 3.73
N VAL A 72 9.41 -18.44 3.11
CA VAL A 72 10.35 -19.20 2.26
C VAL A 72 11.81 -18.93 2.63
N PRO A 73 12.22 -19.22 3.88
CA PRO A 73 13.58 -18.93 4.36
C PRO A 73 14.66 -19.71 3.59
N SER A 74 14.36 -20.94 3.14
CA SER A 74 15.30 -21.77 2.37
C SER A 74 15.57 -21.24 0.95
N ALA A 75 14.73 -20.33 0.44
CA ALA A 75 14.81 -19.80 -0.92
C ALA A 75 14.65 -18.27 -0.94
N ALA A 76 15.18 -17.58 0.07
CA ALA A 76 15.00 -16.14 0.25
C ALA A 76 15.40 -15.31 -0.98
N GLY A 77 16.47 -15.70 -1.69
CA GLY A 77 16.90 -15.04 -2.93
C GLY A 77 15.84 -15.14 -4.04
N THR A 78 15.35 -16.35 -4.32
CA THR A 78 14.30 -16.60 -5.32
C THR A 78 12.97 -15.97 -4.92
N GLY A 79 12.58 -16.05 -3.64
CA GLY A 79 11.37 -15.41 -3.12
C GLY A 79 11.38 -13.90 -3.31
N SER A 80 12.53 -13.25 -3.07
CA SER A 80 12.73 -11.82 -3.32
C SER A 80 12.62 -11.47 -4.79
N ALA A 81 13.23 -12.28 -5.66
CA ALA A 81 13.20 -12.07 -7.10
C ALA A 81 11.76 -12.15 -7.65
N ILE A 82 10.97 -13.14 -7.22
CA ILE A 82 9.58 -13.30 -7.65
C ILE A 82 8.71 -12.15 -7.12
N MET A 83 8.87 -11.73 -5.86
CA MET A 83 8.13 -10.58 -5.34
C MET A 83 8.46 -9.30 -6.10
N GLY A 84 9.74 -9.03 -6.35
CA GLY A 84 10.16 -7.87 -7.14
C GLY A 84 9.65 -7.91 -8.58
N ALA A 85 9.77 -9.05 -9.25
CA ALA A 85 9.25 -9.26 -10.61
C ALA A 85 7.73 -9.04 -10.67
N SER A 86 6.99 -9.52 -9.67
CA SER A 86 5.54 -9.33 -9.57
C SER A 86 5.17 -7.86 -9.34
N GLN A 87 5.89 -7.17 -8.46
CA GLN A 87 5.68 -5.74 -8.19
C GLN A 87 5.92 -4.89 -9.45
N PHE A 88 7.03 -5.13 -10.15
CA PHE A 88 7.32 -4.41 -11.41
C PHE A 88 6.36 -4.79 -12.53
N GLY A 89 5.98 -6.06 -12.65
CA GLY A 89 4.99 -6.50 -13.63
C GLY A 89 3.64 -5.82 -13.43
N LEU A 90 3.17 -5.75 -12.18
CA LEU A 90 1.94 -5.01 -11.84
C LEU A 90 2.09 -3.51 -12.11
N ALA A 91 3.23 -2.90 -11.73
CA ALA A 91 3.47 -1.48 -12.01
C ALA A 91 3.45 -1.17 -13.52
N ALA A 92 4.03 -2.05 -14.35
CA ALA A 92 4.03 -1.91 -15.81
C ALA A 92 2.63 -1.95 -16.41
N ILE A 93 1.69 -2.68 -15.80
CA ILE A 93 0.28 -2.75 -16.23
C ILE A 93 -0.51 -1.56 -15.68
N VAL A 94 -0.32 -1.23 -14.40
CA VAL A 94 -1.09 -0.17 -13.72
C VAL A 94 -0.72 1.22 -14.24
N SER A 95 0.55 1.47 -14.55
CA SER A 95 1.02 2.78 -15.03
C SER A 95 0.25 3.28 -16.27
N PRO A 96 0.13 2.52 -17.38
CA PRO A 96 -0.67 2.97 -18.52
C PRO A 96 -2.17 3.04 -18.19
N LEU A 97 -2.71 2.14 -17.36
CA LEU A 97 -4.12 2.19 -16.96
C LEU A 97 -4.47 3.50 -16.23
N VAL A 98 -3.59 3.96 -15.35
CA VAL A 98 -3.75 5.25 -14.66
C VAL A 98 -3.52 6.41 -15.63
N GLY A 99 -2.53 6.30 -16.52
CA GLY A 99 -2.20 7.33 -17.52
C GLY A 99 -3.29 7.56 -18.57
N LEU A 100 -4.10 6.54 -18.90
CA LEU A 100 -5.25 6.68 -19.79
C LEU A 100 -6.30 7.66 -19.27
N GLY A 101 -6.33 7.92 -17.96
CA GLY A 101 -7.23 8.88 -17.34
C GLY A 101 -6.82 10.35 -17.50
N GLY A 102 -5.69 10.64 -18.16
CA GLY A 102 -5.19 11.98 -18.39
C GLY A 102 -4.49 12.61 -17.18
N GLU A 103 -3.91 13.80 -17.38
CA GLU A 103 -3.13 14.54 -16.36
C GLU A 103 -3.95 15.64 -15.67
N ASP A 104 -5.12 15.98 -16.22
CA ASP A 104 -5.95 17.09 -15.74
C ASP A 104 -6.67 16.78 -14.42
N THR A 105 -6.64 15.51 -13.99
CA THR A 105 -7.33 15.06 -12.78
C THR A 105 -6.54 14.02 -12.01
N ALA A 106 -6.64 14.09 -10.68
CA ALA A 106 -6.05 13.12 -9.76
C ALA A 106 -6.97 11.88 -9.52
N VAL A 107 -8.15 11.84 -10.15
CA VAL A 107 -9.14 10.77 -9.97
C VAL A 107 -8.61 9.38 -10.38
N PRO A 108 -7.97 9.17 -11.55
CA PRO A 108 -7.48 7.86 -11.97
C PRO A 108 -6.47 7.27 -10.97
N MET A 109 -5.56 8.11 -10.46
CA MET A 109 -4.61 7.74 -9.43
C MET A 109 -5.32 7.38 -8.11
N ALA A 110 -6.30 8.18 -7.68
CA ALA A 110 -7.03 7.93 -6.44
C ALA A 110 -7.83 6.61 -6.51
N ILE A 111 -8.43 6.29 -7.67
CA ILE A 111 -9.08 5.00 -7.93
C ILE A 111 -8.08 3.85 -7.78
N ALA A 112 -6.90 3.95 -8.39
CA ALA A 112 -5.88 2.91 -8.30
C ALA A 112 -5.40 2.68 -6.85
N ILE A 113 -5.25 3.76 -6.07
CA ILE A 113 -4.90 3.68 -4.64
C ILE A 113 -6.01 2.94 -3.86
N VAL A 114 -7.28 3.33 -4.04
CA VAL A 114 -8.40 2.71 -3.31
C VAL A 114 -8.57 1.26 -3.71
N ALA A 115 -8.51 0.94 -5.00
CA ALA A 115 -8.65 -0.43 -5.51
C ALA A 115 -7.52 -1.33 -4.96
N SER A 116 -6.26 -0.88 -5.04
CA SER A 116 -5.12 -1.64 -4.53
C SER A 116 -5.13 -1.77 -3.01
N ALA A 117 -5.50 -0.71 -2.27
CA ALA A 117 -5.65 -0.77 -0.81
C ALA A 117 -6.80 -1.70 -0.39
N GLY A 118 -7.90 -1.70 -1.13
CA GLY A 118 -9.02 -2.61 -0.94
C GLY A 118 -8.62 -4.07 -1.16
N LEU A 119 -7.92 -4.36 -2.26
CA LEU A 119 -7.35 -5.68 -2.54
C LEU A 119 -6.35 -6.13 -1.47
N ALA A 120 -5.49 -5.23 -1.00
CA ALA A 120 -4.55 -5.52 0.07
C ALA A 120 -5.28 -5.83 1.39
N MET A 121 -6.31 -5.06 1.73
CA MET A 121 -7.12 -5.29 2.94
C MET A 121 -7.85 -6.63 2.87
N THR A 122 -8.51 -6.94 1.76
CA THR A 122 -9.23 -8.21 1.61
C THR A 122 -8.27 -9.39 1.66
N ALA A 123 -7.11 -9.31 0.99
CA ALA A 123 -6.08 -10.33 1.07
C ALA A 123 -5.54 -10.51 2.51
N LEU A 124 -5.32 -9.40 3.23
CA LEU A 124 -4.84 -9.44 4.61
C LEU A 124 -5.86 -10.10 5.55
N LEU A 125 -7.15 -9.86 5.36
CA LEU A 125 -8.21 -10.43 6.20
C LEU A 125 -8.57 -11.88 5.84
N THR A 126 -8.44 -12.27 4.58
CA THR A 126 -8.91 -13.59 4.10
C THR A 126 -7.80 -14.60 3.87
N LEU A 127 -6.62 -14.17 3.41
CA LEU A 127 -5.52 -15.04 3.00
C LEU A 127 -4.41 -15.14 4.05
N THR A 128 -4.24 -14.14 4.92
CA THR A 128 -3.25 -14.23 5.99
C THR A 128 -3.84 -14.94 7.20
N ARG A 129 -3.29 -16.11 7.53
CA ARG A 129 -3.61 -16.82 8.77
C ARG A 129 -3.00 -16.05 9.94
N GLU A 130 -3.75 -15.93 11.04
CA GLU A 130 -3.17 -15.43 12.28
C GLU A 130 -2.00 -16.34 12.70
N PRO A 131 -0.87 -15.79 13.15
CA PRO A 131 0.13 -16.57 13.85
C PRO A 131 -0.59 -17.20 15.05
N ARG A 132 -0.81 -18.51 15.00
CA ARG A 132 -1.26 -19.25 16.18
C ARG A 132 -0.19 -19.04 17.26
N THR A 133 -0.53 -18.24 18.27
CA THR A 133 0.17 -18.19 19.55
C THR A 133 0.22 -19.56 20.19
#